data_AF-A0A2V9IDI4-F1
#
_entry.id   AF-A0A2V9IDI4-F1
#
_cell.length_a   1.000
_cell.length_b   1.000
_cell.length_c   1.000
_cell.angle_alpha   90.00
_cell.angle_beta   90.00
_cell.angle_gamma   90.00
#
_symmetry.space_group_name_H-M   'P 1'
#
loop_
_entity.id
_entity.type
_entity.pdbx_description
1 polymer ?
#
loop_
_entity_poly.entity_id
_entity_poly.type
_entity_poly.pdbx_seq_one_letter_code
_entity_poly.pdbx_strand_id
1 'polypeptide(L)'
;VEVDETRLAYVQIRFPGWIQKVFADSTYQYVRRGQPLFTIYSPDLVTTEREYLLAKQNRNELAESSVPGVASGAASLLDAAVERLKQWEVPDREIEHLESTGKVRRELEIDSPVSGYITQRNALPNLYVQPETKLYTVADLSTVWVYAEVLQTDIGRIKIGDPATVTVDAYPGRTFSGRVNFIWPQVDMTTRTQRVRLIFSNPGMKFTPGMFVNVSLAIPMGRQLTIPASGVLQSGTRQIAFVDHGNGYLEPREVQLGPRVGGEFIVQKGLGAGERIVTSANFLIDSESQLQAALGSFVPPPPGAGAAAAMNAPSTQVIVEFTTVPSPPHKGDNTFRVKLTDNKGATVPGSRVTVTFFMPAMPAMGMAAMRTVSNLNDKGGGMYEGSGKLESGGTWQVSILVQRNGQTLVSKQLTVSAEGGM
;
A
#
# COMPACT_ATOMS: atom_id res chain seq x y z
N VAL A 1 3.75 -6.80 -4.34
CA VAL A 1 3.98 -7.16 -5.76
C VAL A 1 2.95 -8.17 -6.18
N GLU A 2 2.48 -8.11 -7.42
CA GLU A 2 1.42 -8.97 -7.92
C GLU A 2 1.77 -9.51 -9.32
N VAL A 3 1.01 -10.52 -9.74
CA VAL A 3 1.07 -11.07 -11.08
C VAL A 3 0.55 -10.04 -12.09
N ASP A 4 1.16 -9.99 -13.27
CA ASP A 4 0.59 -9.26 -14.40
C ASP A 4 -0.69 -9.96 -14.87
N GLU A 5 -1.85 -9.36 -14.60
CA GLU A 5 -3.16 -9.94 -14.94
C GLU A 5 -3.33 -10.14 -16.45
N THR A 6 -2.63 -9.36 -17.28
CA THR A 6 -2.67 -9.52 -18.74
C THR A 6 -1.91 -10.76 -19.23
N ARG A 7 -1.15 -11.39 -18.33
CA ARG A 7 -0.35 -12.60 -18.58
C ARG A 7 -0.86 -13.83 -17.83
N LEU A 8 -2.12 -13.78 -17.39
CA LEU A 8 -2.84 -14.93 -16.87
C LEU A 8 -3.50 -15.70 -18.01
N ALA A 9 -3.34 -17.01 -17.99
CA ALA A 9 -4.10 -17.93 -18.82
C ALA A 9 -4.89 -18.89 -17.92
N TYR A 10 -6.12 -19.16 -18.34
CA TYR A 10 -6.97 -20.15 -17.68
C TYR A 10 -7.07 -21.39 -18.54
N VAL A 11 -6.95 -22.55 -17.91
CA VAL A 11 -7.16 -23.84 -18.57
C VAL A 11 -8.55 -24.32 -18.20
N GLN A 12 -9.39 -24.44 -19.22
CA GLN A 12 -10.75 -24.94 -19.17
C GLN A 12 -10.93 -25.94 -20.32
N ILE A 13 -11.94 -26.80 -20.20
CA ILE A 13 -12.35 -27.73 -21.26
C ILE A 13 -13.63 -27.21 -21.92
N ARG A 14 -13.96 -27.71 -23.11
CA ARG A 14 -15.18 -27.30 -23.84
C ARG A 14 -16.29 -28.36 -23.85
N PHE A 15 -16.07 -29.47 -23.18
CA PHE A 15 -16.97 -30.60 -23.07
C PHE A 15 -16.91 -31.17 -21.64
N PRO A 16 -17.95 -31.85 -21.15
CA PRO A 16 -17.92 -32.49 -19.84
C PRO A 16 -17.10 -33.78 -19.84
N GLY A 17 -16.50 -34.13 -18.70
CA GLY A 17 -15.76 -35.39 -18.58
C GLY A 17 -15.14 -35.65 -17.21
N TRP A 18 -14.45 -36.78 -17.07
CA TRP A 18 -13.71 -37.20 -15.88
C TRP A 18 -12.22 -37.11 -16.10
N ILE A 19 -11.52 -36.36 -15.24
CA ILE A 19 -10.06 -36.34 -15.21
C ILE A 19 -9.54 -37.72 -14.83
N GLN A 20 -8.62 -38.27 -15.62
CA GLN A 20 -8.05 -39.60 -15.38
C GLN A 20 -6.67 -39.48 -14.73
N LYS A 21 -5.72 -38.83 -15.42
CA LYS A 21 -4.35 -38.63 -14.93
C LYS A 21 -4.05 -37.15 -14.83
N VAL A 22 -3.24 -36.77 -13.84
CA VAL A 22 -2.76 -35.40 -13.68
C VAL A 22 -1.24 -35.43 -13.69
N PHE A 23 -0.63 -34.74 -14.67
CA PHE A 23 0.82 -34.64 -14.82
C PHE A 23 1.39 -33.41 -14.11
N ALA A 24 0.62 -32.32 -14.12
CA ALA A 24 0.96 -31.07 -13.45
C ALA A 24 0.25 -31.00 -12.09
N ASP A 25 0.86 -31.58 -11.07
CA ASP A 25 0.23 -31.91 -9.80
C ASP A 25 0.51 -30.92 -8.66
N SER A 26 1.34 -29.90 -8.89
CA SER A 26 1.69 -28.92 -7.85
C SER A 26 1.45 -27.47 -8.27
N THR A 27 1.05 -26.63 -7.31
CA THR A 27 1.07 -25.17 -7.47
C THR A 27 2.51 -24.67 -7.48
N TYR A 28 2.75 -23.61 -8.23
CA TYR A 28 4.06 -23.04 -8.55
C TYR A 28 5.01 -23.98 -9.31
N GLN A 29 4.51 -25.08 -9.88
CA GLN A 29 5.22 -25.82 -10.91
C GLN A 29 5.28 -24.99 -12.20
N TYR A 30 6.45 -24.94 -12.84
CA TYR A 30 6.60 -24.35 -14.16
C TYR A 30 6.16 -25.33 -15.25
N VAL A 31 5.37 -24.84 -16.20
CA VAL A 31 4.91 -25.57 -17.38
C VAL A 31 5.25 -24.80 -18.65
N ARG A 32 5.56 -25.53 -19.72
CA ARG A 32 5.78 -24.98 -21.06
C ARG A 32 4.48 -25.01 -21.87
N ARG A 33 4.35 -24.11 -22.83
CA ARG A 33 3.30 -24.19 -23.85
C ARG A 33 3.36 -25.55 -24.56
N GLY A 34 2.23 -26.22 -24.68
CA GLY A 34 2.14 -27.57 -25.25
C GLY A 34 2.56 -28.69 -24.28
N GLN A 35 2.91 -28.37 -23.04
CA GLN A 35 3.20 -29.41 -22.04
C GLN A 35 1.89 -30.06 -21.56
N PRO A 36 1.83 -31.40 -21.45
CA PRO A 36 0.66 -32.10 -20.94
C PRO A 36 0.35 -31.71 -19.49
N LEU A 37 -0.89 -31.37 -19.18
CA LEU A 37 -1.34 -31.03 -17.83
C LEU A 37 -2.09 -32.19 -17.17
N PHE A 38 -3.06 -32.76 -17.88
CA PHE A 38 -3.87 -33.88 -17.42
C PHE A 38 -4.51 -34.60 -18.61
N THR A 39 -5.04 -35.80 -18.37
CA THR A 39 -5.90 -36.50 -19.33
C THR A 39 -7.35 -36.52 -18.87
N ILE A 40 -8.27 -36.49 -19.84
CA ILE A 40 -9.72 -36.49 -19.59
C ILE A 40 -10.41 -37.56 -20.43
N TYR A 41 -11.39 -38.23 -19.82
CA TYR A 41 -12.33 -39.10 -20.51
C TYR A 41 -13.68 -38.40 -20.62
N SER A 42 -14.23 -38.32 -21.84
CA SER A 42 -15.57 -37.81 -22.09
C SER A 42 -16.36 -38.80 -22.95
N PRO A 43 -17.50 -39.33 -22.46
CA PRO A 43 -18.39 -40.17 -23.26
C PRO A 43 -18.88 -39.48 -24.52
N ASP A 44 -19.16 -38.17 -24.44
CA ASP A 44 -19.66 -37.37 -25.55
C ASP A 44 -18.59 -37.18 -26.63
N LEU A 45 -17.33 -36.96 -26.20
CA LEU A 45 -16.18 -36.94 -27.10
C LEU A 45 -16.01 -38.27 -27.82
N VAL A 46 -15.96 -39.37 -27.06
CA VAL A 46 -15.84 -40.74 -27.61
C VAL A 46 -16.96 -41.06 -28.59
N THR A 47 -18.19 -40.62 -28.31
CA THR A 47 -19.34 -40.80 -29.21
C THR A 47 -19.16 -40.01 -30.50
N THR A 48 -18.75 -38.75 -30.40
CA THR A 48 -18.51 -37.88 -31.57
C THR A 48 -17.35 -38.38 -32.43
N GLU A 49 -16.27 -38.89 -31.84
CA GLU A 49 -15.17 -39.49 -32.59
C GLU A 49 -15.60 -40.74 -33.36
N ARG A 50 -16.49 -41.58 -32.78
CA ARG A 50 -17.08 -42.72 -33.50
C ARG A 50 -18.00 -42.27 -34.65
N GLU A 51 -18.82 -41.26 -34.42
CA GLU A 51 -19.67 -40.67 -35.47
C GLU A 51 -18.82 -40.11 -36.61
N TYR A 52 -17.73 -39.42 -36.30
CA TYR A 52 -16.76 -38.93 -37.28
C TYR A 52 -16.21 -40.07 -38.15
N LEU A 53 -15.73 -41.16 -37.53
CA LEU A 53 -15.20 -42.32 -38.26
C LEU A 53 -16.25 -42.99 -39.15
N LEU A 54 -17.47 -43.16 -38.63
CA LEU A 54 -18.59 -43.71 -39.40
C LEU A 54 -18.97 -42.81 -40.57
N ALA A 55 -19.05 -41.49 -40.36
CA ALA A 55 -19.35 -40.51 -41.41
C ALA A 55 -18.24 -40.49 -42.47
N LYS A 56 -16.96 -40.62 -42.08
CA LYS A 56 -15.82 -40.71 -43.00
C LYS A 56 -15.90 -41.96 -43.86
N GLN A 57 -16.22 -43.11 -43.25
CA GLN A 57 -16.42 -44.36 -43.98
C GLN A 57 -17.59 -44.24 -44.97
N ASN A 58 -18.74 -43.74 -44.51
CA ASN A 58 -19.94 -43.56 -45.33
C ASN A 58 -19.68 -42.61 -46.51
N ARG A 59 -18.95 -41.51 -46.29
CA ARG A 59 -18.52 -40.58 -47.36
C ARG A 59 -17.67 -41.30 -48.41
N ASN A 60 -16.74 -42.16 -48.00
CA ASN A 60 -15.87 -42.89 -48.92
C ASN A 60 -16.66 -43.91 -49.76
N GLU A 61 -17.57 -44.64 -49.13
CA GLU A 61 -18.41 -45.65 -49.80
C GLU A 61 -19.41 -45.02 -50.78
N LEU A 62 -19.93 -43.83 -50.46
CA LEU A 62 -20.93 -43.12 -51.26
C LEU A 62 -20.35 -42.05 -52.18
N ALA A 63 -19.02 -41.89 -52.22
CA ALA A 63 -18.34 -40.86 -53.02
C ALA A 63 -18.65 -40.96 -54.52
N GLU A 64 -18.84 -42.18 -55.03
CA GLU A 64 -19.12 -42.46 -56.44
C GLU A 64 -20.61 -42.72 -56.71
N SER A 65 -21.50 -42.44 -55.76
CA SER A 65 -22.94 -42.66 -55.93
C SER A 65 -23.51 -41.76 -57.05
N SER A 66 -24.23 -42.36 -58.00
CA SER A 66 -24.91 -41.67 -59.10
C SER A 66 -26.26 -41.08 -58.70
N VAL A 67 -26.74 -41.33 -57.48
CA VAL A 67 -28.02 -40.83 -56.98
C VAL A 67 -27.87 -39.37 -56.52
N PRO A 68 -28.65 -38.42 -57.07
CA PRO A 68 -28.56 -37.02 -56.68
C PRO A 68 -28.76 -36.81 -55.17
N GLY A 69 -27.88 -36.02 -54.55
CA GLY A 69 -27.96 -35.67 -53.13
C GLY A 69 -27.30 -36.66 -52.16
N VAL A 70 -27.00 -37.89 -52.58
CA VAL A 70 -26.42 -38.91 -51.69
C VAL A 70 -24.98 -38.59 -51.30
N ALA A 71 -24.10 -38.32 -52.29
CA ALA A 71 -22.70 -37.99 -52.02
C ALA A 71 -22.56 -36.69 -51.21
N SER A 72 -23.36 -35.66 -51.53
CA SER A 72 -23.36 -34.40 -50.77
C SER A 72 -23.91 -34.56 -49.35
N GLY A 73 -24.94 -35.40 -49.16
CA GLY A 73 -25.47 -35.72 -47.84
C GLY A 73 -24.44 -36.41 -46.96
N ALA A 74 -23.73 -37.41 -47.51
CA ALA A 74 -22.66 -38.10 -46.80
C ALA A 74 -21.49 -37.15 -46.44
N ALA A 75 -21.13 -36.24 -47.34
CA ALA A 75 -20.12 -35.20 -47.05
C ALA A 75 -20.57 -34.28 -45.91
N SER A 76 -21.82 -33.80 -45.92
CA SER A 76 -22.34 -32.89 -44.88
C SER A 76 -22.34 -33.50 -43.47
N LEU A 77 -22.54 -34.82 -43.35
CA LEU A 77 -22.46 -35.53 -42.07
C LEU A 77 -21.04 -35.53 -41.50
N LEU A 78 -20.05 -35.73 -42.38
CA LEU A 78 -18.64 -35.67 -41.98
C LEU A 78 -18.27 -34.24 -41.57
N ASP A 79 -18.68 -33.24 -42.35
CA ASP A 79 -18.41 -31.83 -42.06
C ASP A 79 -19.00 -31.43 -40.71
N ALA A 80 -20.24 -31.84 -40.40
CA ALA A 80 -20.88 -31.57 -39.11
C ALA A 80 -20.13 -32.23 -37.93
N ALA A 81 -19.58 -33.43 -38.11
CA ALA A 81 -18.78 -34.09 -37.09
C ALA A 81 -17.44 -33.37 -36.87
N VAL A 82 -16.76 -32.94 -37.94
CA VAL A 82 -15.53 -32.13 -37.87
C VAL A 82 -15.78 -30.80 -37.17
N GLU A 83 -16.85 -30.11 -37.52
CA GLU A 83 -17.22 -28.83 -36.89
C GLU A 83 -17.47 -29.01 -35.39
N ARG A 84 -18.13 -30.09 -34.98
CA ARG A 84 -18.35 -30.38 -33.55
C ARG A 84 -17.04 -30.62 -32.79
N LEU A 85 -16.12 -31.41 -33.35
CA LEU A 85 -14.79 -31.63 -32.74
C LEU A 85 -14.00 -30.33 -32.61
N LYS A 86 -14.07 -29.45 -33.63
CA LYS A 86 -13.45 -28.11 -33.60
C LYS A 86 -14.08 -27.19 -32.57
N GLN A 87 -15.41 -27.18 -32.45
CA GLN A 87 -16.12 -26.40 -31.43
C GLN A 87 -15.74 -26.82 -30.01
N TRP A 88 -15.40 -28.09 -29.83
CA TRP A 88 -14.87 -28.63 -28.58
C TRP A 88 -13.37 -28.38 -28.36
N GLU A 89 -12.73 -27.65 -29.27
CA GLU A 89 -11.30 -27.33 -29.24
C GLU A 89 -10.44 -28.60 -29.07
N VAL A 90 -10.89 -29.73 -29.66
CA VAL A 90 -10.08 -30.95 -29.72
C VAL A 90 -8.81 -30.63 -30.53
N PRO A 91 -7.61 -30.88 -29.99
CA PRO A 91 -6.37 -30.57 -30.69
C PRO A 91 -6.30 -31.21 -32.07
N ASP A 92 -5.86 -30.46 -33.09
CA ASP A 92 -5.76 -30.97 -34.47
C ASP A 92 -4.95 -32.26 -34.56
N ARG A 93 -3.89 -32.38 -33.75
CA ARG A 93 -3.06 -33.61 -33.63
C ARG A 93 -3.88 -34.86 -33.26
N GLU A 94 -4.95 -34.71 -32.49
CA GLU A 94 -5.80 -35.82 -32.10
C GLU A 94 -6.78 -36.17 -33.23
N ILE A 95 -7.29 -35.17 -33.95
CA ILE A 95 -8.10 -35.39 -35.15
C ILE A 95 -7.27 -36.11 -36.22
N GLU A 96 -6.03 -35.68 -36.49
CA GLU A 96 -5.11 -36.35 -37.41
C GLU A 96 -4.78 -37.79 -36.99
N HIS A 97 -4.62 -38.03 -35.68
CA HIS A 97 -4.42 -39.38 -35.15
C HIS A 97 -5.66 -40.25 -35.35
N LEU A 98 -6.85 -39.73 -35.05
CA LEU A 98 -8.12 -40.42 -35.29
C LEU A 98 -8.28 -40.76 -36.78
N GLU A 99 -7.94 -39.81 -37.65
CA GLU A 99 -8.02 -39.97 -39.11
C GLU A 99 -7.10 -41.03 -39.69
N SER A 100 -5.87 -41.09 -39.19
CA SER A 100 -4.82 -41.99 -39.69
C SER A 100 -4.95 -43.39 -39.12
N THR A 101 -5.35 -43.52 -37.85
CA THR A 101 -5.42 -44.83 -37.17
C THR A 101 -6.80 -45.47 -37.24
N GLY A 102 -7.86 -44.68 -37.48
CA GLY A 102 -9.24 -45.14 -37.40
C GLY A 102 -9.64 -45.60 -35.99
N LYS A 103 -8.92 -45.17 -34.94
CA LYS A 103 -9.12 -45.61 -33.56
C LYS A 103 -9.37 -44.42 -32.64
N VAL A 104 -10.51 -44.49 -31.95
CA VAL A 104 -10.94 -43.57 -30.89
C VAL A 104 -10.05 -43.75 -29.66
N ARG A 105 -9.53 -42.65 -29.12
CA ARG A 105 -8.77 -42.67 -27.86
C ARG A 105 -9.72 -42.42 -26.69
N ARG A 106 -9.58 -43.24 -25.65
CA ARG A 106 -10.43 -43.07 -24.46
C ARG A 106 -10.01 -41.87 -23.60
N GLU A 107 -8.75 -41.49 -23.64
CA GLU A 107 -8.19 -40.41 -22.85
C GLU A 107 -7.63 -39.34 -23.79
N LEU A 108 -8.19 -38.14 -23.73
CA LEU A 108 -7.64 -36.96 -24.42
C LEU A 108 -6.66 -36.25 -23.50
N GLU A 109 -5.51 -35.85 -24.05
CA GLU A 109 -4.52 -35.06 -23.34
C GLU A 109 -4.81 -33.56 -23.49
N ILE A 110 -4.88 -32.85 -22.36
CA ILE A 110 -5.07 -31.40 -22.32
C ILE A 110 -3.74 -30.75 -21.97
N ASP A 111 -3.29 -29.87 -22.85
CA ASP A 111 -1.99 -29.19 -22.76
C ASP A 111 -2.12 -27.78 -22.16
N SER A 112 -0.99 -27.25 -21.71
CA SER A 112 -0.89 -25.84 -21.34
C SER A 112 -0.92 -24.94 -22.59
N PRO A 113 -1.83 -23.94 -22.67
CA PRO A 113 -1.89 -23.01 -23.81
C PRO A 113 -0.73 -22.01 -23.79
N VAL A 114 -0.09 -21.81 -22.64
CA VAL A 114 1.01 -20.84 -22.42
C VAL A 114 2.14 -21.47 -21.62
N SER A 115 3.29 -20.79 -21.58
CA SER A 115 4.37 -21.15 -20.65
C SER A 115 4.28 -20.27 -19.40
N GLY A 116 4.46 -20.84 -18.22
CA GLY A 116 4.35 -20.09 -16.97
C GLY A 116 4.28 -20.98 -15.73
N TYR A 117 3.95 -20.37 -14.60
CA TYR A 117 3.80 -21.04 -13.30
C TYR A 117 2.33 -21.28 -12.98
N ILE A 118 2.01 -22.46 -12.45
CA ILE A 118 0.66 -22.79 -12.02
C ILE A 118 0.32 -22.04 -10.72
N THR A 119 -0.47 -20.97 -10.78
CA THR A 119 -0.84 -20.21 -9.57
C THR A 119 -2.06 -20.80 -8.87
N GLN A 120 -2.91 -21.53 -9.59
CA GLN A 120 -4.04 -22.26 -9.03
C GLN A 120 -4.21 -23.59 -9.76
N ARG A 121 -4.53 -24.64 -9.00
CA ARG A 121 -4.79 -25.98 -9.50
C ARG A 121 -6.06 -26.52 -8.87
N ASN A 122 -7.05 -26.80 -9.70
CA ASN A 122 -8.32 -27.44 -9.32
C ASN A 122 -8.50 -28.82 -9.99
N ALA A 123 -7.62 -29.18 -10.94
CA ALA A 123 -7.64 -30.47 -11.61
C ALA A 123 -7.14 -31.59 -10.67
N LEU A 124 -8.06 -32.43 -10.23
CA LEU A 124 -7.79 -33.60 -9.39
C LEU A 124 -8.12 -34.89 -10.14
N PRO A 125 -7.38 -36.00 -9.92
CA PRO A 125 -7.74 -37.29 -10.49
C PRO A 125 -9.17 -37.70 -10.09
N ASN A 126 -9.87 -38.34 -11.03
CA ASN A 126 -11.25 -38.82 -10.90
C ASN A 126 -12.32 -37.72 -10.66
N LEU A 127 -11.96 -36.45 -10.80
CA LEU A 127 -12.90 -35.34 -10.71
C LEU A 127 -13.74 -35.24 -11.99
N TYR A 128 -15.05 -35.15 -11.83
CA TYR A 128 -15.96 -34.78 -12.91
C TYR A 128 -15.96 -33.26 -13.11
N VAL A 129 -15.82 -32.82 -14.34
CA VAL A 129 -15.59 -31.42 -14.69
C VAL A 129 -16.49 -30.99 -15.85
N GLN A 130 -16.92 -29.73 -15.81
CA GLN A 130 -17.78 -29.09 -16.82
C GLN A 130 -17.04 -27.93 -17.48
N PRO A 131 -17.50 -27.40 -18.63
CA PRO A 131 -16.79 -26.34 -19.35
C PRO A 131 -16.52 -25.06 -18.54
N GLU A 132 -17.41 -24.73 -17.61
CA GLU A 132 -17.25 -23.61 -16.67
C GLU A 132 -16.16 -23.82 -15.61
N THR A 133 -15.72 -25.07 -15.42
CA THR A 133 -14.76 -25.43 -14.37
C THR A 133 -13.38 -24.92 -14.75
N LYS A 134 -12.88 -23.96 -13.98
CA LYS A 134 -11.51 -23.48 -14.09
C LYS A 134 -10.54 -24.50 -13.48
N LEU A 135 -9.77 -25.19 -14.32
CA LEU A 135 -8.92 -26.32 -13.92
C LEU A 135 -7.52 -25.88 -13.48
N TYR A 136 -6.94 -24.93 -14.22
CA TYR A 136 -5.67 -24.31 -13.86
C TYR A 136 -5.72 -22.79 -14.09
N THR A 137 -4.94 -22.06 -13.29
CA THR A 137 -4.44 -20.74 -13.64
C THR A 137 -2.95 -20.84 -13.88
N VAL A 138 -2.49 -20.43 -15.06
CA VAL A 138 -1.07 -20.34 -15.39
C VAL A 138 -0.70 -18.88 -15.55
N ALA A 139 0.35 -18.44 -14.86
CA ALA A 139 0.85 -17.08 -14.90
C ALA A 139 2.26 -17.03 -15.47
N ASP A 140 2.48 -16.21 -16.50
CA ASP A 140 3.84 -15.83 -16.89
C ASP A 140 4.37 -14.76 -15.93
N LEU A 141 5.35 -15.14 -15.11
CA LEU A 141 5.96 -14.30 -14.08
C LEU A 141 7.24 -13.59 -14.54
N SER A 142 7.57 -13.64 -15.84
CA SER A 142 8.72 -12.92 -16.43
C SER A 142 8.59 -11.40 -16.30
N THR A 143 7.37 -10.89 -16.11
CA THR A 143 7.06 -9.50 -15.78
C THR A 143 6.11 -9.49 -14.60
N VAL A 144 6.32 -8.57 -13.66
CA VAL A 144 5.47 -8.41 -12.48
C VAL A 144 5.02 -6.97 -12.33
N TRP A 145 3.92 -6.79 -11.63
CA TRP A 145 3.41 -5.49 -11.26
C TRP A 145 3.76 -5.17 -9.81
N VAL A 146 4.34 -3.99 -9.61
CA VAL A 146 4.59 -3.44 -8.28
C VAL A 146 3.59 -2.31 -8.07
N TYR A 147 2.86 -2.38 -6.96
CA TYR A 147 1.95 -1.33 -6.55
C TYR A 147 2.58 -0.52 -5.44
N ALA A 148 2.66 0.78 -5.65
CA ALA A 148 2.96 1.76 -4.63
C ALA A 148 1.66 2.40 -4.15
N GLU A 149 1.48 2.48 -2.84
CA GLU A 149 0.40 3.25 -2.24
C GLU A 149 0.90 4.67 -1.97
N VAL A 150 0.30 5.65 -2.64
CA VAL A 150 0.71 7.05 -2.55
C VAL A 150 -0.40 7.85 -1.88
N LEU A 151 -0.06 8.68 -0.90
CA LEU A 151 -1.01 9.58 -0.26
C LEU A 151 -1.71 10.49 -1.29
N GLN A 152 -3.01 10.71 -1.09
CA GLN A 152 -3.82 11.56 -1.97
C GLN A 152 -3.24 12.97 -2.16
N THR A 153 -2.53 13.52 -1.17
CA THR A 153 -1.91 14.85 -1.23
C THR A 153 -0.74 14.95 -2.22
N ASP A 154 -0.09 13.83 -2.53
CA ASP A 154 1.11 13.80 -3.37
C ASP A 154 0.84 13.27 -4.78
N ILE A 155 -0.32 12.65 -5.00
CA ILE A 155 -0.66 11.99 -6.26
C ILE A 155 -0.67 12.95 -7.46
N GLY A 156 -1.07 14.20 -7.25
CA GLY A 156 -1.11 15.22 -8.31
C GLY A 156 0.27 15.60 -8.86
N ARG A 157 1.35 15.17 -8.21
CA ARG A 157 2.72 15.38 -8.68
C ARG A 157 3.29 14.20 -9.46
N ILE A 158 2.68 13.02 -9.34
CA ILE A 158 3.12 11.79 -10.02
C ILE A 158 2.45 11.72 -11.39
N LYS A 159 3.24 11.40 -12.41
CA LYS A 159 2.80 11.24 -13.78
C LYS A 159 3.18 9.86 -14.31
N ILE A 160 2.41 9.40 -15.29
CA ILE A 160 2.77 8.21 -16.06
C ILE A 160 4.11 8.47 -16.77
N GLY A 161 5.04 7.53 -16.67
CA GLY A 161 6.40 7.62 -17.20
C GLY A 161 7.47 8.00 -16.17
N ASP A 162 7.07 8.50 -15.00
CA ASP A 162 7.99 8.91 -13.94
C ASP A 162 8.90 7.73 -13.52
N PRO A 163 10.21 7.99 -13.30
CA PRO A 163 11.15 6.97 -12.88
C PRO A 163 10.91 6.59 -11.41
N ALA A 164 11.07 5.31 -11.12
CA ALA A 164 11.01 4.79 -9.77
C ALA A 164 12.08 3.73 -9.56
N THR A 165 12.56 3.64 -8.32
CA THR A 165 13.47 2.60 -7.88
C THR A 165 12.80 1.76 -6.81
N VAL A 166 12.95 0.45 -6.92
CA VAL A 166 12.44 -0.51 -5.94
C VAL A 166 13.60 -1.19 -5.24
N THR A 167 13.48 -1.32 -3.92
CA THR A 167 14.36 -2.16 -3.10
C THR A 167 13.53 -3.23 -2.39
N VAL A 168 14.17 -4.36 -2.13
CA VAL A 168 13.56 -5.54 -1.52
C VAL A 168 14.48 -6.08 -0.45
N ASP A 169 13.92 -6.38 0.71
CA ASP A 169 14.68 -6.87 1.86
C ASP A 169 15.33 -8.23 1.59
N ALA A 170 14.72 -9.05 0.73
CA ALA A 170 15.28 -10.32 0.27
C ALA A 170 16.59 -10.17 -0.53
N TYR A 171 16.88 -8.98 -1.05
CA TYR A 171 18.11 -8.68 -1.79
C TYR A 171 18.72 -7.34 -1.37
N PRO A 172 19.32 -7.26 -0.17
CA PRO A 172 19.89 -6.02 0.35
C PRO A 172 20.92 -5.42 -0.60
N GLY A 173 20.92 -4.09 -0.72
CA GLY A 173 21.84 -3.34 -1.58
C GLY A 173 21.54 -3.40 -3.08
N ARG A 174 20.56 -4.21 -3.53
CA ARG A 174 20.13 -4.22 -4.92
C ARG A 174 18.97 -3.25 -5.15
N THR A 175 19.11 -2.42 -6.17
CA THR A 175 18.06 -1.54 -6.65
C THR A 175 17.54 -2.04 -7.99
N PHE A 176 16.23 -1.96 -8.17
CA PHE A 176 15.55 -2.31 -9.40
C PHE A 176 14.92 -1.04 -9.97
N SER A 177 15.22 -0.72 -11.23
CA SER A 177 14.67 0.47 -11.88
C SER A 177 13.39 0.12 -12.64
N GLY A 178 12.38 0.96 -12.52
CA GLY A 178 11.10 0.83 -13.21
C GLY A 178 10.48 2.20 -13.48
N ARG A 179 9.27 2.20 -14.04
CA ARG A 179 8.53 3.43 -14.36
C ARG A 179 7.07 3.27 -14.01
N VAL A 180 6.43 4.39 -13.66
CA VAL A 180 4.99 4.45 -13.46
C VAL A 180 4.30 4.17 -14.79
N ASN A 181 3.48 3.13 -14.87
CA ASN A 181 2.73 2.80 -16.08
C ASN A 181 1.26 3.17 -15.98
N PHE A 182 0.72 3.23 -14.77
CA PHE A 182 -0.70 3.48 -14.56
C PHE A 182 -0.96 4.00 -13.15
N ILE A 183 -1.94 4.90 -13.01
CA ILE A 183 -2.40 5.46 -11.75
C ILE A 183 -3.88 5.14 -11.64
N TRP A 184 -4.30 4.46 -10.58
CA TRP A 184 -5.71 4.07 -10.41
C TRP A 184 -6.59 5.31 -10.23
N PRO A 185 -7.73 5.43 -10.94
CA PRO A 185 -8.68 6.54 -10.76
C PRO A 185 -9.56 6.35 -9.51
N GLN A 186 -9.02 5.77 -8.44
CA GLN A 186 -9.73 5.44 -7.21
C GLN A 186 -8.82 5.69 -6.00
N VAL A 187 -9.40 6.19 -4.92
CA VAL A 187 -8.73 6.37 -3.62
C VAL A 187 -9.25 5.30 -2.67
N ASP A 188 -8.35 4.66 -1.94
CA ASP A 188 -8.71 3.81 -0.81
C ASP A 188 -9.10 4.72 0.37
N MET A 189 -10.34 4.61 0.83
CA MET A 189 -10.89 5.46 1.89
C MET A 189 -10.31 5.17 3.28
N THR A 190 -9.76 3.96 3.48
CA THR A 190 -9.21 3.50 4.75
C THR A 190 -7.81 4.06 4.94
N THR A 191 -6.96 3.91 3.91
CA THR A 191 -5.55 4.35 3.95
C THR A 191 -5.37 5.77 3.42
N ARG A 192 -6.38 6.33 2.72
CA ARG A 192 -6.31 7.61 2.00
C ARG A 192 -5.19 7.64 0.96
N THR A 193 -4.91 6.49 0.35
CA THR A 193 -3.91 6.33 -0.70
C THR A 193 -4.55 6.06 -2.05
N GLN A 194 -3.84 6.38 -3.11
CA GLN A 194 -4.13 5.98 -4.48
C GLN A 194 -3.06 4.99 -4.94
N ARG A 195 -3.47 3.94 -5.64
CA ARG A 195 -2.56 2.91 -6.16
C ARG A 195 -1.86 3.40 -7.42
N VAL A 196 -0.54 3.36 -7.41
CA VAL A 196 0.32 3.61 -8.57
C VAL A 196 0.98 2.30 -8.96
N ARG A 197 0.82 1.88 -10.22
CA ARG A 197 1.42 0.65 -10.74
C ARG A 197 2.68 0.94 -11.53
N LEU A 198 3.65 0.08 -11.28
CA LEU A 198 4.96 0.06 -11.88
C LEU A 198 5.18 -1.33 -12.50
N ILE A 199 5.83 -1.37 -13.66
CA ILE A 199 6.14 -2.62 -14.36
C ILE A 199 7.63 -2.93 -14.18
N PHE A 200 7.93 -4.18 -13.82
CA PHE A 200 9.29 -4.67 -13.67
C PHE A 200 9.50 -5.98 -14.43
N SER A 201 10.57 -6.05 -15.21
CA SER A 201 11.09 -7.31 -15.72
C SER A 201 11.62 -8.14 -14.55
N ASN A 202 11.35 -9.44 -14.59
CA ASN A 202 11.65 -10.36 -13.50
C ASN A 202 12.54 -11.55 -13.94
N PRO A 203 13.72 -11.29 -14.54
CA PRO A 203 14.63 -12.37 -14.90
C PRO A 203 15.15 -13.07 -13.64
N GLY A 204 15.05 -14.41 -13.64
CA GLY A 204 15.47 -15.23 -12.52
C GLY A 204 14.52 -15.17 -11.31
N MET A 205 13.27 -14.73 -11.50
CA MET A 205 12.21 -14.82 -10.48
C MET A 205 12.56 -14.15 -9.14
N LYS A 206 13.34 -13.07 -9.20
CA LYS A 206 13.75 -12.30 -8.00
C LYS A 206 12.55 -11.67 -7.32
N PHE A 207 11.58 -11.25 -8.12
CA PHE A 207 10.34 -10.71 -7.64
C PHE A 207 9.28 -11.81 -7.53
N THR A 208 8.88 -12.14 -6.30
CA THR A 208 7.82 -13.11 -6.02
C THR A 208 6.50 -12.37 -5.77
N PRO A 209 5.41 -12.73 -6.48
CA PRO A 209 4.08 -12.21 -6.17
C PRO A 209 3.75 -12.42 -4.69
N GLY A 210 3.12 -11.42 -4.07
CA GLY A 210 2.83 -11.38 -2.63
C GLY A 210 3.89 -10.72 -1.75
N MET A 211 5.13 -10.52 -2.23
CA MET A 211 6.16 -9.86 -1.40
C MET A 211 5.93 -8.35 -1.26
N PHE A 212 6.39 -7.79 -0.14
CA PHE A 212 6.47 -6.36 0.11
C PHE A 212 7.77 -5.79 -0.45
N VAL A 213 7.71 -4.52 -0.88
CA VAL A 213 8.86 -3.82 -1.47
C VAL A 213 8.82 -2.36 -1.05
N ASN A 214 9.98 -1.72 -1.03
CA ASN A 214 10.08 -0.29 -0.83
C ASN A 214 10.18 0.40 -2.19
N VAL A 215 9.31 1.36 -2.45
CA VAL A 215 9.29 2.13 -3.70
C VAL A 215 9.73 3.56 -3.41
N SER A 216 10.75 4.01 -4.12
CA SER A 216 11.15 5.42 -4.15
C SER A 216 10.84 6.00 -5.53
N LEU A 217 9.99 7.04 -5.57
CA LEU A 217 9.63 7.76 -6.78
C LEU A 217 10.38 9.09 -6.82
N ALA A 218 11.12 9.31 -7.91
CA ALA A 218 11.83 10.57 -8.12
C ALA A 218 10.91 11.53 -8.89
N ILE A 219 10.25 12.43 -8.16
CA ILE A 219 9.29 13.38 -8.73
C ILE A 219 10.03 14.68 -9.11
N PRO A 220 10.06 15.07 -10.40
CA PRO A 220 10.68 16.31 -10.81
C PRO A 220 9.84 17.51 -10.35
N MET A 221 10.38 18.33 -9.44
CA MET A 221 9.73 19.57 -8.96
C MET A 221 9.95 20.77 -9.90
N GLY A 222 10.61 20.55 -11.04
CA GLY A 222 11.04 21.60 -11.96
C GLY A 222 12.21 22.42 -11.41
N ARG A 223 12.56 23.51 -12.11
CA ARG A 223 13.58 24.46 -11.63
C ARG A 223 12.93 25.38 -10.61
N GLN A 224 13.34 25.25 -9.34
CA GLN A 224 12.84 26.04 -8.22
C GLN A 224 14.00 26.78 -7.56
N LEU A 225 13.72 27.93 -6.94
CA LEU A 225 14.67 28.56 -6.03
C LEU A 225 14.66 27.77 -4.73
N THR A 226 15.82 27.30 -4.28
CA THR A 226 15.96 26.57 -3.03
C THR A 226 16.98 27.25 -2.13
N ILE A 227 16.81 27.03 -0.82
CA ILE A 227 17.77 27.42 0.20
C ILE A 227 18.04 26.25 1.15
N PRO A 228 19.27 26.10 1.68
CA PRO A 228 19.57 25.11 2.70
C PRO A 228 18.67 25.27 3.94
N ALA A 229 18.19 24.16 4.49
CA ALA A 229 17.37 24.19 5.70
C ALA A 229 18.09 24.82 6.91
N SER A 230 19.43 24.78 6.93
CA SER A 230 20.23 25.43 7.96
C SER A 230 20.23 26.96 7.87
N GLY A 231 19.85 27.55 6.72
CA GLY A 231 19.77 28.99 6.51
C GLY A 231 18.43 29.62 6.88
N VAL A 232 17.52 28.84 7.46
CA VAL A 232 16.19 29.28 7.84
C VAL A 232 16.05 29.24 9.36
N LEU A 233 15.62 30.36 9.94
CA LEU A 233 15.21 30.44 11.33
C LEU A 233 13.68 30.32 11.39
N GLN A 234 13.19 29.24 12.00
CA GLN A 234 11.76 29.04 12.23
C GLN A 234 11.44 29.45 13.67
N SER A 235 10.80 30.61 13.84
CA SER A 235 10.35 31.09 15.14
C SER A 235 8.82 31.11 15.17
N GLY A 236 8.24 30.08 15.77
CA GLY A 236 6.79 29.88 15.81
C GLY A 236 6.19 29.75 14.42
N THR A 237 5.43 30.76 13.99
CA THR A 237 4.78 30.81 12.68
C THR A 237 5.60 31.54 11.62
N ARG A 238 6.68 32.24 12.00
CA ARG A 238 7.51 33.03 11.08
C ARG A 238 8.71 32.22 10.61
N GLN A 239 9.01 32.36 9.33
CA GLN A 239 10.18 31.78 8.69
C GLN A 239 11.05 32.94 8.21
N ILE A 240 12.26 33.05 8.76
CA ILE A 240 13.16 34.17 8.49
C ILE A 240 14.46 33.63 7.90
N ALA A 241 14.95 34.27 6.85
CA ALA A 241 16.30 34.07 6.32
C ALA A 241 17.07 35.39 6.41
N PHE A 242 18.37 35.32 6.70
CA PHE A 242 19.23 36.51 6.73
C PHE A 242 19.95 36.64 5.39
N VAL A 243 19.70 37.75 4.68
CA VAL A 243 20.35 38.08 3.41
C VAL A 243 21.63 38.88 3.69
N ASP A 244 22.75 38.42 3.16
CA ASP A 244 24.05 39.07 3.26
C ASP A 244 24.27 40.03 2.09
N HIS A 245 24.29 41.33 2.38
CA HIS A 245 24.62 42.37 1.40
C HIS A 245 26.13 42.65 1.29
N GLY A 246 26.96 41.97 2.08
CA GLY A 246 28.37 42.23 2.25
C GLY A 246 28.67 43.22 3.37
N ASN A 247 29.95 43.37 3.70
CA ASN A 247 30.45 44.27 4.75
C ASN A 247 29.84 44.04 6.15
N GLY A 248 29.34 42.82 6.41
CA GLY A 248 28.71 42.46 7.68
C GLY A 248 27.25 42.94 7.83
N TYR A 249 26.65 43.53 6.80
CA TYR A 249 25.25 43.93 6.84
C TYR A 249 24.33 42.75 6.50
N LEU A 250 23.63 42.25 7.52
CA LEU A 250 22.67 41.17 7.41
C LEU A 250 21.24 41.70 7.52
N GLU A 251 20.43 41.48 6.49
CA GLU A 251 19.03 41.87 6.47
C GLU A 251 18.14 40.67 6.85
N PRO A 252 17.40 40.72 7.97
CA PRO A 252 16.40 39.70 8.27
C PRO A 252 15.23 39.84 7.29
N ARG A 253 14.93 38.77 6.57
CA ARG A 253 13.84 38.75 5.60
C ARG A 253 12.88 37.60 5.87
N GLU A 254 11.59 37.93 5.94
CA GLU A 254 10.54 36.94 6.05
C GLU A 254 10.38 36.21 4.71
N VAL A 255 10.39 34.88 4.77
CA VAL A 255 10.32 34.00 3.60
C VAL A 255 9.10 33.11 3.71
N GLN A 256 8.51 32.79 2.56
CA GLN A 256 7.47 31.77 2.46
C GLN A 256 8.09 30.53 1.84
N LEU A 257 8.22 29.45 2.62
CA LEU A 257 8.83 28.20 2.15
C LEU A 257 7.77 27.18 1.76
N GLY A 258 8.09 26.41 0.72
CA GLY A 258 7.36 25.26 0.25
C GLY A 258 7.87 23.94 0.85
N PRO A 259 7.57 22.81 0.21
CA PRO A 259 8.01 21.50 0.65
C PRO A 259 9.54 21.43 0.80
N ARG A 260 9.99 20.69 1.81
CA ARG A 260 11.39 20.33 1.99
C ARG A 260 11.75 19.19 1.03
N VAL A 261 12.84 19.35 0.29
CA VAL A 261 13.38 18.32 -0.61
C VAL A 261 14.80 18.02 -0.14
N GLY A 262 14.99 16.88 0.54
CA GLY A 262 16.26 16.53 1.16
C GLY A 262 16.71 17.56 2.21
N GLY A 263 17.86 18.20 1.96
CA GLY A 263 18.46 19.20 2.83
C GLY A 263 17.96 20.63 2.64
N GLU A 264 17.08 20.88 1.66
CA GLU A 264 16.71 22.22 1.21
C GLU A 264 15.21 22.49 1.27
N PHE A 265 14.84 23.76 1.42
CA PHE A 265 13.47 24.23 1.25
C PHE A 265 13.31 24.93 -0.10
N ILE A 266 12.18 24.69 -0.75
CA ILE A 266 11.75 25.49 -1.90
C ILE A 266 11.32 26.87 -1.39
N VAL A 267 11.83 27.94 -1.98
CA VAL A 267 11.40 29.31 -1.69
C VAL A 267 10.22 29.65 -2.60
N GLN A 268 9.07 29.98 -2.00
CA GLN A 268 7.89 30.46 -2.73
C GLN A 268 7.89 31.98 -2.85
N LYS A 269 8.27 32.69 -1.77
CA LYS A 269 8.38 34.15 -1.72
C LYS A 269 9.47 34.59 -0.74
N GLY A 270 9.96 35.81 -0.93
CA GLY A 270 10.86 36.50 -0.01
C GLY A 270 12.32 36.53 -0.45
N LEU A 271 12.79 35.59 -1.29
CA LEU A 271 14.16 35.63 -1.80
C LEU A 271 14.21 35.60 -3.32
N GLY A 272 15.26 36.23 -3.87
CA GLY A 272 15.62 36.21 -5.27
C GLY A 272 16.75 35.22 -5.57
N ALA A 273 16.84 34.78 -6.82
CA ALA A 273 17.96 33.97 -7.28
C ALA A 273 19.26 34.80 -7.26
N GLY A 274 20.33 34.22 -6.69
CA GLY A 274 21.65 34.86 -6.60
C GLY A 274 21.90 35.66 -5.32
N GLU A 275 20.89 35.81 -4.45
CA GLU A 275 21.07 36.41 -3.14
C GLU A 275 21.92 35.50 -2.23
N ARG A 276 22.85 36.11 -1.49
CA ARG A 276 23.66 35.40 -0.49
C ARG A 276 22.88 35.35 0.81
N ILE A 277 22.78 34.16 1.41
CA ILE A 277 22.11 33.96 2.69
C ILE A 277 23.06 33.33 3.71
N VAL A 278 22.80 33.58 4.99
CA VAL A 278 23.57 33.00 6.08
C VAL A 278 23.06 31.58 6.39
N THR A 279 23.95 30.59 6.35
CA THR A 279 23.64 29.17 6.58
C THR A 279 24.18 28.61 7.89
N SER A 280 24.89 29.43 8.68
CA SER A 280 25.56 29.03 9.93
C SER A 280 25.54 30.17 10.93
N ALA A 281 25.43 29.86 12.23
CA ALA A 281 25.35 30.83 13.33
C ALA A 281 24.07 31.70 13.42
N ASN A 282 22.95 31.26 12.84
CA ASN A 282 21.65 31.96 12.88
C ASN A 282 21.15 32.28 14.32
N PHE A 283 21.52 31.46 15.31
CA PHE A 283 21.16 31.70 16.72
C PHE A 283 21.90 32.91 17.34
N LEU A 284 23.17 33.11 16.96
CA LEU A 284 23.97 34.24 17.45
C LEU A 284 23.49 35.55 16.81
N ILE A 285 23.14 35.50 15.52
CA ILE A 285 22.64 36.65 14.75
C ILE A 285 21.23 37.07 15.22
N ASP A 286 20.35 36.12 15.53
CA ASP A 286 19.03 36.42 16.11
C ASP A 286 19.16 37.05 17.50
N SER A 287 20.06 36.52 18.33
CA SER A 287 20.36 37.07 19.67
C SER A 287 20.91 38.49 19.60
N GLU A 288 21.80 38.80 18.65
CA GLU A 288 22.34 40.15 18.43
C GLU A 288 21.31 41.10 17.80
N SER A 289 20.51 40.63 16.85
CA SER A 289 19.45 41.43 16.21
C SER A 289 18.35 41.80 17.20
N GLN A 290 17.95 40.88 18.09
CA GLN A 290 17.01 41.17 19.17
C GLN A 290 17.62 42.12 20.20
N LEU A 291 18.90 41.97 20.53
CA LEU A 291 19.62 42.87 21.43
C LEU A 291 19.69 44.30 20.85
N GLN A 292 20.01 44.45 19.55
CA GLN A 292 20.03 45.74 18.87
C GLN A 292 18.64 46.36 18.73
N ALA A 293 17.60 45.56 18.45
CA ALA A 293 16.21 46.04 18.45
C ALA A 293 15.75 46.50 19.84
N ALA A 294 16.20 45.82 20.91
CA ALA A 294 15.95 46.23 22.29
C ALA A 294 16.71 47.51 22.68
N LEU A 295 17.96 47.66 22.21
CA LEU A 295 18.79 48.85 22.44
C LEU A 295 18.30 50.08 21.65
N GLY A 296 17.73 49.86 20.45
CA GLY A 296 17.16 50.91 19.61
C GLY A 296 15.79 51.45 20.06
N SER A 297 15.12 50.81 21.04
CA SER A 297 13.79 51.24 21.52
C SER A 297 13.79 52.00 22.86
N PHE A 298 14.95 52.48 23.33
CA PHE A 298 15.04 53.36 24.51
C PHE A 298 14.54 54.79 24.20
N VAL A 299 13.23 54.94 24.07
CA VAL A 299 12.52 56.20 24.35
C VAL A 299 11.76 55.99 25.66
N PRO A 300 12.09 56.71 26.75
CA PRO A 300 11.35 56.56 28.00
C PRO A 300 9.91 57.10 27.80
N PRO A 301 8.87 56.41 28.30
CA PRO A 301 7.50 56.87 28.15
C PRO A 301 7.24 58.11 29.03
N PRO A 302 6.31 59.01 28.62
CA PRO A 302 5.88 60.13 29.47
C PRO A 302 5.18 59.63 30.75
N PRO A 303 5.26 60.39 31.86
CA PRO A 303 4.62 60.02 33.10
C PRO A 303 3.10 60.21 33.00
N GLY A 304 2.34 59.11 33.00
CA GLY A 304 0.89 59.17 33.12
C GLY A 304 0.13 58.17 32.25
N ALA A 305 0.25 56.88 32.53
CA ALA A 305 -0.72 55.86 32.13
C ALA A 305 -0.50 54.57 32.95
N GLY A 306 -0.63 54.68 34.28
CA GLY A 306 -0.75 53.50 35.13
C GLY A 306 -2.13 52.88 34.93
N ALA A 307 -2.26 51.93 34.00
CA ALA A 307 -3.29 50.88 33.99
C ALA A 307 -3.16 49.96 32.75
N ALA A 308 -2.02 49.31 32.54
CA ALA A 308 -1.91 48.10 31.68
C ALA A 308 -0.51 47.44 31.80
N ALA A 309 -0.02 47.25 33.02
CA ALA A 309 1.23 46.51 33.26
C ALA A 309 0.98 45.41 34.28
N ALA A 310 0.15 44.44 33.90
CA ALA A 310 0.05 43.17 34.59
C ALA A 310 -0.39 42.11 33.58
N MET A 311 0.54 41.63 32.75
CA MET A 311 0.49 40.31 32.11
C MET A 311 1.70 40.15 31.18
N ASN A 312 2.80 39.66 31.73
CA ASN A 312 3.69 38.72 31.05
C ASN A 312 4.64 38.18 32.12
N ALA A 313 4.10 37.26 32.93
CA ALA A 313 4.92 36.34 33.69
C ALA A 313 5.51 35.30 32.72
N PRO A 314 6.72 34.79 32.99
CA PRO A 314 7.36 33.76 32.17
C PRO A 314 6.46 32.52 32.04
N SER A 315 6.38 31.94 30.86
CA SER A 315 5.58 30.73 30.59
C SER A 315 6.05 29.58 31.49
N THR A 316 5.29 29.33 32.56
CA THR A 316 5.50 28.22 33.49
C THR A 316 5.37 26.88 32.73
N GLN A 317 6.48 26.19 32.48
CA GLN A 317 6.45 24.83 31.94
C GLN A 317 5.83 23.89 32.98
N VAL A 318 4.71 23.26 32.61
CA VAL A 318 4.00 22.28 33.44
C VAL A 318 4.56 20.88 33.16
N ILE A 319 5.04 20.21 34.21
CA ILE A 319 5.52 18.83 34.20
C ILE A 319 4.34 17.90 34.49
N VAL A 320 4.24 16.82 33.71
CA VAL A 320 3.16 15.82 33.79
C VAL A 320 3.75 14.46 34.13
N GLU A 321 3.43 13.92 35.30
CA GLU A 321 3.74 12.54 35.69
C GLU A 321 2.46 11.71 35.64
N PHE A 322 2.52 10.56 34.96
CA PHE A 322 1.39 9.67 34.76
C PHE A 322 1.67 8.33 35.42
N THR A 323 0.70 7.83 36.19
CA THR A 323 0.76 6.51 36.83
C THR A 323 -0.60 5.83 36.77
N THR A 324 -0.60 4.50 36.87
CA THR A 324 -1.83 3.69 36.91
C THR A 324 -1.87 2.87 38.20
N VAL A 325 -3.07 2.49 38.61
CA VAL A 325 -3.28 1.52 39.69
C VAL A 325 -4.26 0.47 39.18
N PRO A 326 -3.82 -0.79 39.01
CA PRO A 326 -2.44 -1.27 39.19
C PRO A 326 -1.45 -0.72 38.12
N SER A 327 -0.14 -0.88 38.39
CA SER A 327 0.95 -0.51 37.47
C SER A 327 1.87 -1.73 37.27
N PRO A 328 1.94 -2.31 36.05
CA PRO A 328 1.24 -1.90 34.83
C PRO A 328 -0.30 -2.08 34.94
N PRO A 329 -1.09 -1.34 34.15
CA PRO A 329 -2.55 -1.49 34.12
C PRO A 329 -2.93 -2.86 33.52
N HIS A 330 -4.19 -3.29 33.65
CA HIS A 330 -4.67 -4.55 33.05
C HIS A 330 -5.97 -4.37 32.26
N LYS A 331 -6.35 -5.39 31.50
CA LYS A 331 -7.69 -5.50 30.90
C LYS A 331 -8.77 -5.44 31.99
N GLY A 332 -9.75 -4.56 31.83
CA GLY A 332 -10.76 -4.26 32.85
C GLY A 332 -10.56 -2.90 33.50
N ASP A 333 -11.04 -2.75 34.73
CA ASP A 333 -11.06 -1.47 35.43
C ASP A 333 -9.68 -1.08 35.97
N ASN A 334 -9.29 0.17 35.72
CA ASN A 334 -8.04 0.75 36.19
C ASN A 334 -8.30 2.14 36.78
N THR A 335 -7.44 2.55 37.69
CA THR A 335 -7.38 3.94 38.17
C THR A 335 -6.18 4.65 37.54
N PHE A 336 -6.41 5.82 36.96
CA PHE A 336 -5.39 6.64 36.33
C PHE A 336 -5.10 7.87 37.17
N ARG A 337 -3.82 8.16 37.38
CA ARG A 337 -3.35 9.29 38.18
C ARG A 337 -2.41 10.16 37.37
N VAL A 338 -2.65 11.47 37.41
CA VAL A 338 -1.77 12.47 36.83
C VAL A 338 -1.36 13.46 37.91
N LYS A 339 -0.05 13.64 38.09
CA LYS A 339 0.50 14.71 38.93
C LYS A 339 0.96 15.86 38.04
N LEU A 340 0.51 17.07 38.37
CA LEU A 340 0.91 18.29 37.69
C LEU A 340 1.73 19.18 38.62
N THR A 341 2.97 19.43 38.23
CA THR A 341 3.89 20.35 38.90
C THR A 341 4.43 21.37 37.91
N ASP A 342 4.87 22.54 38.39
CA ASP A 342 5.67 23.45 37.58
C ASP A 342 7.17 23.11 37.67
N ASN A 343 7.98 23.88 36.94
CA ASN A 343 9.45 23.78 36.96
C ASN A 343 10.11 24.09 38.33
N LYS A 344 9.35 24.60 39.31
CA LYS A 344 9.79 24.83 40.69
C LYS A 344 9.18 23.80 41.67
N GLY A 345 8.46 22.80 41.17
CA GLY A 345 7.81 21.77 41.96
C GLY A 345 6.50 22.20 42.62
N ALA A 346 5.98 23.40 42.34
CA ALA A 346 4.70 23.85 42.87
C ALA A 346 3.54 23.17 42.14
N THR A 347 2.47 22.89 42.87
CA THR A 347 1.31 22.16 42.34
C THR A 347 0.47 23.03 41.41
N VAL A 348 -0.15 22.42 40.39
CA VAL A 348 -0.96 23.11 39.37
C VAL A 348 -2.45 22.72 39.52
N PRO A 349 -3.20 23.25 40.51
CA PRO A 349 -4.58 22.87 40.82
C PRO A 349 -5.61 23.48 39.85
N GLY A 350 -6.85 22.99 39.83
CA GLY A 350 -7.93 23.63 39.03
C GLY A 350 -7.74 23.51 37.51
N SER A 351 -7.05 22.46 37.05
CA SER A 351 -6.94 22.11 35.64
C SER A 351 -7.91 20.98 35.30
N ARG A 352 -8.45 20.97 34.08
CA ARG A 352 -9.16 19.82 33.53
C ARG A 352 -8.13 18.88 32.91
N VAL A 353 -8.06 17.66 33.42
CA VAL A 353 -7.15 16.63 32.92
C VAL A 353 -7.94 15.52 32.26
N THR A 354 -7.69 15.29 30.97
CA THR A 354 -8.29 14.21 30.19
C THR A 354 -7.20 13.25 29.73
N VAL A 355 -7.38 11.97 30.02
CA VAL A 355 -6.49 10.89 29.57
C VAL A 355 -7.24 10.06 28.52
N THR A 356 -6.66 9.92 27.34
CA THR A 356 -7.20 9.11 26.25
C THR A 356 -6.25 7.96 25.95
N PHE A 357 -6.76 6.74 26.04
CA PHE A 357 -6.10 5.53 25.59
C PHE A 357 -6.61 5.17 24.20
N PHE A 358 -5.70 4.81 23.31
CA PHE A 358 -6.01 4.40 21.95
C PHE A 358 -5.18 3.18 21.56
N MET A 359 -5.84 2.16 21.04
CA MET A 359 -5.20 1.00 20.42
C MET A 359 -5.66 0.94 18.96
N PRO A 360 -4.75 0.94 17.97
CA PRO A 360 -5.12 0.85 16.56
C PRO A 360 -5.77 -0.51 16.25
N ALA A 361 -6.57 -0.56 15.18
CA ALA A 361 -7.16 -1.80 14.71
C ALA A 361 -6.06 -2.80 14.31
N MET A 362 -6.30 -4.09 14.56
CA MET A 362 -5.45 -5.19 14.11
C MET A 362 -6.28 -6.13 13.24
N PRO A 363 -6.44 -5.82 11.93
CA PRO A 363 -7.32 -6.56 11.03
C PRO A 363 -6.95 -8.04 10.91
N ALA A 364 -5.67 -8.37 10.99
CA ALA A 364 -5.16 -9.75 10.97
C ALA A 364 -5.62 -10.60 12.17
N MET A 365 -6.02 -9.96 13.28
CA MET A 365 -6.55 -10.62 14.48
C MET A 365 -8.06 -10.35 14.68
N GLY A 366 -8.74 -9.74 13.70
CA GLY A 366 -10.17 -9.43 13.79
C GLY A 366 -10.55 -8.38 14.84
N MET A 367 -9.58 -7.60 15.34
CA MET A 367 -9.82 -6.57 16.37
C MET A 367 -9.98 -5.18 15.77
N ALA A 368 -11.10 -4.51 16.09
CA ALA A 368 -11.33 -3.10 15.75
C ALA A 368 -10.49 -2.16 16.63
N ALA A 369 -10.33 -0.91 16.20
CA ALA A 369 -9.64 0.10 17.01
C ALA A 369 -10.42 0.37 18.30
N MET A 370 -9.71 0.47 19.42
CA MET A 370 -10.31 0.69 20.74
C MET A 370 -9.88 2.03 21.30
N ARG A 371 -10.81 2.72 21.96
CA ARG A 371 -10.57 4.03 22.56
C ARG A 371 -11.27 4.15 23.91
N THR A 372 -10.51 4.48 24.94
CA THR A 372 -11.03 4.78 26.29
C THR A 372 -10.64 6.20 26.67
N VAL A 373 -11.61 7.02 27.07
CA VAL A 373 -11.39 8.39 27.54
C VAL A 373 -11.78 8.48 29.00
N SER A 374 -10.88 8.97 29.84
CA SER A 374 -11.14 9.21 31.27
C SER A 374 -10.87 10.67 31.60
N ASN A 375 -11.86 11.33 32.21
CA ASN A 375 -11.70 12.67 32.78
C ASN A 375 -11.33 12.51 34.25
N LEU A 376 -10.18 13.08 34.64
CA LEU A 376 -9.67 12.95 35.99
C LEU A 376 -10.18 14.09 36.88
N ASN A 377 -10.55 13.74 38.10
CA ASN A 377 -11.00 14.68 39.12
C ASN A 377 -9.81 15.17 39.95
N ASP A 378 -9.79 16.45 40.29
CA ASP A 378 -8.78 17.03 41.18
C ASP A 378 -8.94 16.43 42.60
N LYS A 379 -7.86 15.86 43.13
CA LYS A 379 -7.78 15.29 44.48
C LYS A 379 -7.00 16.20 45.45
N GLY A 380 -6.60 17.39 45.00
CA GLY A 380 -5.75 18.31 45.74
C GLY A 380 -4.26 18.02 45.55
N GLY A 381 -3.41 18.99 45.90
CA GLY A 381 -1.95 18.85 45.80
C GLY A 381 -1.42 18.61 44.38
N GLY A 382 -2.16 19.04 43.35
CA GLY A 382 -1.81 18.83 41.94
C GLY A 382 -2.01 17.40 41.44
N MET A 383 -2.67 16.54 42.23
CA MET A 383 -3.01 15.17 41.86
C MET A 383 -4.40 15.11 41.25
N TYR A 384 -4.51 14.46 40.09
CA TYR A 384 -5.77 14.21 39.40
C TYR A 384 -5.97 12.70 39.27
N GLU A 385 -7.16 12.22 39.60
CA GLU A 385 -7.49 10.80 39.60
C GLU A 385 -8.85 10.52 38.94
N GLY A 386 -8.92 9.47 38.15
CA GLY A 386 -10.14 9.00 37.50
C GLY A 386 -10.02 7.53 37.12
N SER A 387 -11.15 6.84 36.98
CA SER A 387 -11.19 5.45 36.55
C SER A 387 -11.41 5.34 35.04
N GLY A 388 -10.99 4.22 34.47
CA GLY A 388 -11.36 3.84 33.11
C GLY A 388 -11.09 2.38 32.84
N LYS A 389 -11.83 1.84 31.87
CA LYS A 389 -11.78 0.44 31.51
C LYS A 389 -10.96 0.24 30.24
N LEU A 390 -9.96 -0.65 30.29
CA LEU A 390 -9.20 -1.08 29.12
C LEU A 390 -9.81 -2.37 28.60
N GLU A 391 -10.30 -2.36 27.36
CA GLU A 391 -11.04 -3.49 26.78
C GLU A 391 -10.15 -4.67 26.39
N SER A 392 -8.83 -4.47 26.33
CA SER A 392 -7.85 -5.49 25.96
C SER A 392 -6.50 -5.25 26.62
N GLY A 393 -5.74 -6.35 26.83
CA GLY A 393 -4.32 -6.28 27.15
C GLY A 393 -3.50 -5.87 25.92
N GLY A 394 -2.21 -5.58 26.12
CA GLY A 394 -1.31 -5.15 25.06
C GLY A 394 -0.99 -3.66 25.08
N THR A 395 -0.44 -3.15 23.98
CA THR A 395 0.16 -1.81 23.94
C THR A 395 -0.86 -0.73 23.59
N TRP A 396 -1.04 0.24 24.48
CA TRP A 396 -1.92 1.39 24.31
C TRP A 396 -1.14 2.68 24.12
N GLN A 397 -1.57 3.51 23.18
CA GLN A 397 -1.12 4.90 23.05
C GLN A 397 -1.93 5.77 23.99
N VAL A 398 -1.27 6.52 24.87
CA VAL A 398 -1.88 7.35 25.90
C VAL A 398 -1.61 8.82 25.59
N SER A 399 -2.67 9.60 25.45
CA SER A 399 -2.63 11.05 25.30
C SER A 399 -3.23 11.73 26.53
N ILE A 400 -2.44 12.55 27.20
CA ILE A 400 -2.87 13.34 28.36
C ILE A 400 -3.00 14.79 27.91
N LEU A 401 -4.17 15.37 28.11
CA LEU A 401 -4.48 16.75 27.80
C LEU A 401 -4.82 17.49 29.10
N VAL A 402 -4.08 18.57 29.37
CA VAL A 402 -4.31 19.43 30.53
C VAL A 402 -4.78 20.80 30.03
N GLN A 403 -5.95 21.22 30.48
CA GLN A 403 -6.54 22.50 30.12
C GLN A 403 -6.90 23.31 31.35
N ARG A 404 -6.75 24.63 31.30
CA ARG A 404 -7.24 25.55 32.32
C ARG A 404 -7.94 26.71 31.63
N ASN A 405 -9.15 27.02 32.05
CA ASN A 405 -9.98 28.09 31.44
C ASN A 405 -10.12 27.97 29.91
N GLY A 406 -10.18 26.74 29.38
CA GLY A 406 -10.31 26.48 27.94
C GLY A 406 -9.00 26.57 27.14
N GLN A 407 -7.89 26.99 27.74
CA GLN A 407 -6.57 26.98 27.11
C GLN A 407 -5.82 25.70 27.45
N THR A 408 -5.16 25.10 26.46
CA THR A 408 -4.29 23.93 26.65
C THR A 408 -2.99 24.37 27.32
N LEU A 409 -2.75 23.88 28.53
CA LEU A 409 -1.51 24.14 29.27
C LEU A 409 -0.39 23.20 28.85
N VAL A 410 -0.71 21.91 28.65
CA VAL A 410 0.25 20.90 28.21
C VAL A 410 -0.49 19.71 27.58
N SER A 411 0.13 19.09 26.58
CA SER A 411 -0.26 17.79 26.04
C SER A 411 0.94 16.86 26.05
N LYS A 412 0.76 15.64 26.56
CA LYS A 412 1.81 14.63 26.66
C LYS A 412 1.33 13.32 26.06
N GLN A 413 2.15 12.72 25.21
CA GLN A 413 1.91 11.39 24.65
C GLN A 413 2.93 10.40 25.22
N LEU A 414 2.46 9.20 25.53
CA LEU A 414 3.29 8.10 26.02
C LEU A 414 2.63 6.76 25.66
N THR A 415 3.35 5.67 25.89
CA THR A 415 2.86 4.31 25.62
C THR A 415 2.79 3.53 26.91
N VAL A 416 1.73 2.75 27.09
CA VAL A 416 1.55 1.87 28.26
C VAL A 416 1.17 0.48 27.79
N SER A 417 1.83 -0.54 28.33
CA SER A 417 1.46 -1.94 28.10
C SER A 417 0.53 -2.40 29.22
N ALA A 418 -0.68 -2.84 28.85
CA ALA A 418 -1.65 -3.40 29.77
C ALA A 418 -1.53 -4.92 29.84
N GLU A 419 -1.62 -5.50 31.03
CA GLU A 419 -1.62 -6.94 31.27
C GLU A 419 -3.01 -7.56 31.01
N GLY A 420 -3.04 -8.87 30.75
CA GLY A 420 -4.27 -9.62 30.42
C GLY A 420 -4.33 -10.08 28.97
N GLY A 421 -5.20 -11.05 28.69
CA GLY A 421 -5.37 -11.61 27.34
C GLY A 421 -5.89 -10.57 26.35
N MET A 422 -5.41 -10.64 25.11
CA MET A 422 -5.93 -9.81 24.02
C MET A 422 -7.43 -10.02 23.84
#